data_AF-X1V8H5-F1
#
_entry.id   AF-X1V8H5-F1
#
_cell.length_a   1.000
_cell.length_b   1.000
_cell.length_c   1.000
_cell.angle_alpha   90.00
_cell.angle_beta   90.00
_cell.angle_gamma   90.00
#
_symmetry.space_group_name_H-M   'P 1'
#
loop_
_entity.id
_entity.type
_entity.pdbx_description
1 polymer ?
#
loop_
_entity_poly.entity_id
_entity_poly.type
_entity_poly.pdbx_seq_one_letter_code
_entity_poly.pdbx_strand_id
1 'polypeptide(L)'
;SELFIDHIRMPKTDDGKLDDAIFSRIKQKLPFEPVKENTIMKYIPMEQDNVLVIATERKIIDRHLAIYEKAGLAIKSIGVWPVALANCYTKFFGRRKSDLEAIVMIVCIEANCTNVVICRHKNFTRKGVFFYQA
;
A
#
# COMPACT_ATOMS: atom_id res chain seq x y z
N SER A 1 8.09 3.54 -11.19
CA SER A 1 7.36 2.68 -10.25
C SER A 1 5.87 2.98 -10.38
N GLU A 2 4.99 1.96 -10.42
CA GLU A 2 3.54 2.17 -10.49
C GLU A 2 2.91 2.58 -9.14
N LEU A 3 3.62 2.34 -8.04
CA LEU A 3 3.12 2.56 -6.70
C LEU A 3 4.18 3.30 -5.87
N PHE A 4 3.76 4.37 -5.21
CA PHE A 4 4.50 5.02 -4.14
C PHE A 4 4.01 4.48 -2.80
N ILE A 5 4.94 4.06 -1.95
CA ILE A 5 4.64 3.61 -0.58
C ILE A 5 5.58 4.35 0.35
N ASP A 6 5.03 4.96 1.38
CA ASP A 6 5.81 5.63 2.42
C ASP A 6 5.21 5.39 3.80
N HIS A 7 6.10 5.38 4.79
CA HIS A 7 5.72 5.32 6.19
C HIS A 7 5.87 6.71 6.78
N ILE A 8 4.77 7.27 7.29
CA ILE A 8 4.81 8.58 7.92
C ILE A 8 4.14 8.51 9.30
N ARG A 9 4.58 9.40 10.19
CA ARG A 9 3.83 9.66 11.42
C ARG A 9 2.47 10.25 11.06
N MET A 10 1.42 9.83 11.74
CA MET A 10 0.08 10.37 11.56
C MET A 10 0.12 11.90 11.78
N PRO A 11 -0.37 12.71 10.83
CA PRO A 11 -0.59 14.13 11.07
C PRO A 11 -1.61 14.33 12.20
N LYS A 12 -1.32 15.23 13.13
CA LYS A 12 -2.34 15.70 14.08
C LYS A 12 -3.18 16.73 13.34
N THR A 13 -4.46 16.43 13.14
CA THR A 13 -5.41 17.35 12.52
C THR A 13 -6.68 17.38 13.36
N ASP A 14 -7.10 18.57 13.76
CA ASP A 14 -8.26 18.75 14.65
C ASP A 14 -9.59 18.65 13.88
N ASP A 15 -9.57 18.73 12.54
CA ASP A 15 -10.75 19.10 11.74
C ASP A 15 -11.12 18.14 10.60
N GLY A 16 -10.66 16.87 10.63
CA GLY A 16 -11.06 15.88 9.62
C GLY A 16 -10.44 16.03 8.22
N LYS A 17 -9.52 16.98 8.01
CA LYS A 17 -8.74 17.16 6.75
C LYS A 17 -7.48 16.29 6.70
N LEU A 18 -7.60 15.02 7.09
CA LEU A 18 -6.45 14.12 7.20
C LEU A 18 -5.79 13.86 5.83
N ASP A 19 -6.59 13.71 4.77
CA ASP A 19 -6.08 13.49 3.40
C ASP A 19 -5.20 14.65 2.91
N ASP A 20 -5.60 15.89 3.18
CA ASP A 20 -4.84 17.08 2.78
C ASP A 20 -3.51 17.16 3.53
N ALA A 21 -3.53 16.83 4.82
CA ALA A 21 -2.35 16.82 5.66
C ALA A 21 -1.37 15.70 5.26
N ILE A 22 -1.87 14.51 4.94
CA ILE A 22 -1.06 13.41 4.43
C ILE A 22 -0.48 13.78 3.05
N PHE A 23 -1.32 14.26 2.13
CA PHE A 23 -0.88 14.63 0.78
C PHE A 23 0.22 15.70 0.84
N SER A 24 0.04 16.74 1.65
CA SER A 24 1.04 17.80 1.84
C SER A 24 2.39 17.26 2.33
N ARG A 25 2.39 16.21 3.17
CA ARG A 25 3.63 15.59 3.68
C ARG A 25 4.35 14.74 2.63
N ILE A 26 3.60 14.01 1.79
CA ILE A 26 4.21 13.12 0.79
C ILE A 26 4.50 13.85 -0.53
N LYS A 27 3.92 15.04 -0.76
CA LYS A 27 3.94 15.79 -2.03
C LYS A 27 5.33 15.84 -2.67
N GLN A 28 6.35 16.15 -1.88
CA GLN A 28 7.73 16.33 -2.35
C GLN A 28 8.46 15.00 -2.63
N LYS A 29 7.93 13.87 -2.15
CA LYS A 29 8.49 12.54 -2.33
C LYS A 29 7.83 11.77 -3.49
N LEU A 30 6.71 12.27 -4.02
CA LEU A 30 6.00 11.60 -5.10
C LEU A 30 6.90 11.56 -6.36
N PRO A 31 7.03 10.40 -7.02
CA PRO A 31 7.86 10.24 -8.21
C PRO A 31 7.16 10.71 -9.49
N PHE A 32 6.13 11.55 -9.36
CA PHE A 32 5.30 12.09 -10.43
C PHE A 32 4.78 13.48 -10.03
N GLU A 33 4.18 14.20 -10.98
CA GLU A 33 3.68 15.54 -10.71
C GLU A 33 2.61 15.51 -9.61
N PRO A 34 2.82 16.23 -8.48
CA PRO A 34 1.98 16.08 -7.32
C PRO A 34 0.73 16.95 -7.41
N VAL A 35 -0.12 16.61 -8.39
CA VAL A 35 -1.46 17.18 -8.59
C VAL A 35 -2.45 16.30 -7.84
N LYS A 36 -3.22 16.91 -6.94
CA LYS A 36 -4.09 16.18 -6.00
C LYS A 36 -5.18 15.39 -6.75
N GLU A 37 -5.75 15.99 -7.79
CA GLU A 37 -6.81 15.42 -8.63
C GLU A 37 -6.35 14.17 -9.38
N ASN A 38 -5.07 14.14 -9.74
CA ASN A 38 -4.41 13.03 -10.44
C ASN A 38 -3.75 12.04 -9.48
N THR A 39 -3.75 12.31 -8.17
CA THR A 39 -3.16 11.41 -7.18
C THR A 39 -4.26 10.61 -6.51
N ILE A 40 -4.23 9.30 -6.69
CA ILE A 40 -5.07 8.38 -5.92
C ILE A 40 -4.26 7.89 -4.73
N MET A 41 -4.77 8.13 -3.53
CA MET A 41 -4.09 7.83 -2.28
C MET A 41 -5.00 7.01 -1.37
N LYS A 42 -4.41 6.04 -0.67
CA LYS A 42 -4.99 5.39 0.50
C LYS A 42 -3.98 5.39 1.63
N TYR A 43 -4.49 5.35 2.84
CA TYR A 43 -3.67 5.29 4.03
C TYR A 43 -4.17 4.17 4.96
N ILE A 44 -3.25 3.48 5.60
CA ILE A 44 -3.53 2.36 6.50
C ILE A 44 -2.94 2.69 7.86
N PRO A 45 -3.77 2.84 8.91
CA PRO A 45 -3.28 3.07 10.27
C PRO A 45 -2.35 1.94 10.71
N MET A 46 -1.27 2.32 11.38
CA MET A 46 -0.27 1.40 11.93
C MET A 46 -0.05 1.71 13.42
N GLU A 47 0.74 0.87 14.08
CA GLU A 47 1.13 1.06 15.48
C GLU A 47 1.85 2.39 15.72
N GLN A 48 1.76 2.90 16.95
CA GLN A 48 2.45 4.10 17.42
C GLN A 48 2.11 5.37 16.64
N ASP A 49 0.82 5.59 16.34
CA ASP A 49 0.32 6.74 15.57
C ASP A 49 1.05 6.92 14.24
N ASN A 50 1.33 5.82 13.55
CA ASN A 50 1.89 5.86 12.22
C ASN A 50 0.86 5.48 11.17
N VAL A 51 1.17 5.78 9.92
CA VAL A 51 0.33 5.43 8.79
C VAL A 51 1.18 5.01 7.60
N LEU A 52 0.78 3.91 6.97
CA LEU A 52 1.33 3.51 5.68
C LEU A 52 0.53 4.25 4.61
N VAL A 53 1.21 5.07 3.82
CA VAL A 53 0.60 5.79 2.71
C VAL A 53 0.93 5.06 1.43
N ILE A 54 -0.10 4.82 0.63
CA ILE A 54 0.00 4.19 -0.68
C ILE A 54 -0.60 5.16 -1.68
N ALA A 55 0.21 5.62 -2.63
CA ALA A 55 -0.22 6.58 -3.63
C ALA A 55 0.18 6.12 -5.04
N THR A 56 -0.63 6.48 -6.03
CA THR A 56 -0.35 6.26 -7.44
C THR A 56 -1.01 7.35 -8.26
N GLU A 57 -0.55 7.50 -9.50
CA GLU A 57 -1.16 8.42 -10.45
C GLU A 57 -2.41 7.78 -11.05
N ARG A 58 -3.50 8.55 -11.16
CA ARG A 58 -4.80 8.09 -11.68
C ARG A 58 -4.68 7.37 -13.02
N LYS A 59 -3.82 7.86 -13.92
CA LYS A 59 -3.59 7.25 -15.24
C LYS A 59 -3.12 5.79 -15.18
N ILE A 60 -2.41 5.41 -14.11
CA ILE A 60 -1.94 4.03 -13.92
C ILE A 60 -3.13 3.13 -13.61
N ILE A 61 -4.03 3.58 -12.74
CA ILE A 61 -5.27 2.86 -12.43
C ILE A 61 -6.15 2.76 -13.68
N ASP A 62 -6.38 3.87 -14.38
CA ASP A 62 -7.22 3.91 -15.57
C ASP A 62 -6.69 2.97 -16.67
N ARG A 63 -5.37 2.93 -16.86
CA ARG A 63 -4.72 1.97 -17.78
C ARG A 63 -5.05 0.52 -17.40
N HIS A 64 -4.92 0.16 -16.12
CA HIS A 64 -5.23 -1.19 -15.65
C HIS A 64 -6.72 -1.51 -15.83
N LEU A 65 -7.62 -0.58 -15.51
CA LEU A 65 -9.06 -0.76 -15.70
C LEU A 65 -9.42 -1.01 -17.17
N ALA A 66 -8.89 -0.20 -18.09
CA ALA A 66 -9.14 -0.34 -19.53
C ALA A 66 -8.69 -1.71 -20.09
N ILE A 67 -7.59 -2.28 -19.58
CA ILE A 67 -7.13 -3.62 -19.97
C ILE A 67 -8.16 -4.69 -19.59
N TYR A 68 -8.65 -4.66 -18.35
CA TYR A 68 -9.63 -5.65 -17.87
C TYR A 68 -11.00 -5.47 -18.53
N GLU A 69 -11.44 -4.23 -18.76
CA GLU A 69 -12.68 -3.95 -19.49
C GLU A 69 -12.63 -4.46 -20.93
N LYS A 70 -11.50 -4.25 -21.62
CA LYS A 70 -11.29 -4.78 -22.98
C LYS A 70 -11.29 -6.31 -23.01
N ALA A 71 -10.93 -6.96 -21.92
CA ALA A 71 -11.03 -8.42 -21.76
C ALA A 71 -12.46 -8.89 -21.40
N GLY A 72 -13.45 -7.99 -21.33
CA GLY A 72 -14.83 -8.33 -21.00
C GLY A 72 -15.08 -8.57 -19.51
N LEU A 73 -14.17 -8.13 -18.64
CA LEU A 73 -14.28 -8.33 -17.19
C LEU A 73 -14.99 -7.15 -16.52
N ALA A 74 -15.93 -7.44 -15.63
CA ALA A 74 -16.52 -6.45 -14.73
C ALA A 74 -15.65 -6.30 -13.47
N ILE A 75 -15.10 -5.11 -13.27
CA ILE A 75 -14.12 -4.85 -12.21
C ILE A 75 -14.85 -4.39 -10.95
N LYS A 76 -14.74 -5.17 -9.87
CA LYS A 76 -15.33 -4.83 -8.56
C LYS A 76 -14.41 -3.98 -7.69
N SER A 77 -13.10 -4.23 -7.77
CA SER A 77 -12.10 -3.55 -6.94
C SER A 77 -10.71 -3.75 -7.52
N ILE A 78 -9.84 -2.75 -7.32
CA ILE A 78 -8.41 -2.87 -7.55
C ILE A 78 -7.67 -2.96 -6.21
N GLY A 79 -6.77 -3.94 -6.10
CA GLY A 79 -5.92 -4.15 -4.93
C GLY A 79 -4.47 -3.82 -5.26
N VAL A 80 -3.68 -3.57 -4.20
CA VAL A 80 -2.24 -3.35 -4.31
C VAL A 80 -1.49 -4.53 -3.70
N TRP A 81 -0.33 -4.84 -4.27
CA TRP A 81 0.43 -6.05 -3.94
C TRP A 81 0.76 -6.21 -2.44
N PRO A 82 1.09 -5.19 -1.63
CA PRO A 82 1.46 -5.42 -0.23
C PRO A 82 0.26 -5.90 0.60
N VAL A 83 -0.91 -5.32 0.32
CA VAL A 83 -2.18 -5.67 0.97
C VAL A 83 -2.66 -7.04 0.50
N ALA A 84 -2.49 -7.35 -0.78
CA ALA A 84 -2.80 -8.68 -1.31
C ALA A 84 -1.96 -9.77 -0.64
N LEU A 85 -0.64 -9.58 -0.52
CA LEU A 85 0.26 -10.53 0.14
C LEU A 85 -0.09 -10.75 1.62
N ALA A 86 -0.31 -9.68 2.38
CA ALA A 86 -0.72 -9.78 3.78
C ALA A 86 -2.07 -10.51 3.93
N ASN A 87 -3.03 -10.24 3.04
CA ASN A 87 -4.33 -10.92 3.01
C ASN A 87 -4.20 -12.41 2.67
N CYS A 88 -3.32 -12.78 1.73
CA CYS A 88 -3.05 -14.18 1.43
C CYS A 88 -2.45 -14.90 2.65
N TYR A 89 -1.44 -14.31 3.28
CA TYR A 89 -0.82 -14.87 4.48
C TYR A 89 -1.84 -15.12 5.59
N THR A 90 -2.63 -14.10 5.93
CA THR A 90 -3.62 -14.20 7.02
C THR A 90 -4.69 -15.26 6.77
N LYS A 91 -5.18 -15.38 5.53
CA LYS A 91 -6.20 -16.39 5.18
C LYS A 91 -5.68 -17.81 5.20
N PHE A 92 -4.47 -18.06 4.68
CA PHE A 92 -3.96 -19.42 4.52
C PHE A 92 -3.15 -19.90 5.73
N PHE A 93 -2.30 -19.04 6.28
CA PHE A 93 -1.27 -19.39 7.25
C PHE A 93 -1.51 -18.79 8.62
N GLY A 94 -1.98 -17.55 8.73
CA GLY A 94 -2.15 -16.83 9.99
C GLY A 94 -3.39 -17.22 10.81
N ARG A 95 -3.79 -18.50 10.81
CA ARG A 95 -5.07 -18.95 11.39
C ARG A 95 -4.98 -19.40 12.85
N ARG A 96 -3.79 -19.73 13.35
CA ARG A 96 -3.62 -20.21 14.73
C ARG A 96 -3.47 -19.02 15.68
N LYS A 97 -3.83 -19.23 16.95
CA LYS A 97 -3.68 -18.20 17.99
C LYS A 97 -2.23 -17.71 18.13
N SER A 98 -1.25 -18.59 17.95
CA SER A 98 0.17 -18.25 17.90
C SER A 98 0.53 -17.28 16.78
N ASP A 99 -0.18 -17.35 15.65
CA ASP A 99 0.18 -16.61 14.43
C ASP A 99 -0.36 -15.17 14.45
N LEU A 100 -1.25 -14.85 15.40
CA LEU A 100 -1.77 -13.49 15.59
C LEU A 100 -0.66 -12.52 16.04
N GLU A 101 0.29 -13.02 16.84
CA GLU A 101 1.39 -12.22 17.38
C GLU A 101 2.70 -12.40 16.60
N ALA A 102 2.77 -13.40 15.72
CA ALA A 102 3.93 -13.67 14.90
C ALA A 102 4.22 -12.52 13.93
N ILE A 103 5.46 -12.01 13.97
CA ILE A 103 5.98 -11.11 12.95
C ILE A 103 6.50 -11.96 11.81
N VAL A 104 5.96 -11.78 10.61
CA VAL A 104 6.34 -12.52 9.42
C VAL A 104 6.90 -11.58 8.37
N MET A 105 7.86 -12.10 7.60
CA MET A 105 8.40 -11.47 6.41
C MET A 105 7.94 -12.27 5.19
N ILE A 106 7.16 -11.65 4.33
CA ILE A 106 6.66 -12.24 3.09
C ILE A 106 7.51 -11.68 1.96
N VAL A 107 8.14 -12.57 1.18
CA VAL A 107 9.01 -12.21 0.06
C VAL A 107 8.35 -12.68 -1.24
N CYS A 108 8.07 -11.73 -2.13
CA CYS A 108 7.58 -11.98 -3.48
C CYS A 108 8.72 -11.68 -4.46
N ILE A 109 9.23 -12.74 -5.09
CA ILE A 109 10.34 -12.67 -6.05
C ILE A 109 9.74 -12.68 -7.44
N GLU A 110 9.92 -11.59 -8.18
CA GLU A 110 9.47 -11.42 -9.56
C GLU A 110 10.69 -11.33 -10.49
N ALA A 111 10.45 -11.37 -11.81
CA ALA A 111 11.55 -11.37 -12.79
C ALA A 111 12.45 -10.12 -12.70
N ASN A 112 11.89 -8.97 -12.32
CA ASN A 112 12.58 -7.66 -12.35
C ASN A 112 12.61 -6.95 -11.00
N CYS A 113 12.06 -7.54 -9.95
CA CYS A 113 12.06 -6.95 -8.61
C CYS A 113 11.84 -8.00 -7.53
N THR A 114 12.27 -7.69 -6.31
CA THR A 114 11.88 -8.43 -5.11
C THR A 114 11.12 -7.49 -4.18
N ASN A 115 9.90 -7.90 -3.87
CA ASN A 115 8.94 -7.17 -3.05
C ASN A 115 8.87 -7.83 -1.67
N VAL A 116 9.09 -7.08 -0.60
CA VAL A 116 9.08 -7.60 0.77
C VAL A 116 8.02 -6.88 1.61
N VAL A 117 7.21 -7.64 2.35
CA VAL A 117 6.26 -7.14 3.34
C VAL A 117 6.58 -7.71 4.71
N ILE A 118 6.76 -6.86 5.71
CA ILE A 118 6.86 -7.29 7.11
C ILE A 118 5.59 -6.90 7.87
N CYS A 119 4.82 -7.90 8.29
CA CYS A 119 3.54 -7.71 8.98
C CYS A 119 3.41 -8.60 10.21
N ARG A 120 2.54 -8.18 11.14
CA ARG A 120 1.99 -9.01 12.21
C ARG A 120 0.54 -9.30 11.84
N HIS A 121 0.26 -10.55 11.46
CA HIS A 121 -1.04 -10.94 10.91
C HIS A 121 -1.49 -9.99 9.77
N LYS A 122 -2.59 -9.25 9.93
CA LYS A 122 -3.12 -8.30 8.93
C LYS A 122 -2.52 -6.89 9.03
N ASN A 123 -1.71 -6.62 10.06
CA ASN A 123 -1.20 -5.29 10.36
C ASN A 123 0.23 -5.16 9.87
N PHE A 124 0.51 -4.11 9.09
CA PHE A 124 1.89 -3.80 8.67
C PHE A 124 2.70 -3.30 9.86
N THR A 125 4.00 -3.64 9.90
CA THR A 125 4.91 -3.16 10.96
C THR A 125 5.83 -2.06 10.45
N ARG A 126 6.35 -1.22 11.37
CA ARG A 126 7.28 -0.12 11.08
C ARG A 126 8.55 -0.56 10.33
N LYS A 127 8.84 -1.86 10.34
CA LYS A 127 10.01 -2.48 9.71
C LYS A 127 9.79 -2.96 8.26
N GLY A 128 8.80 -2.45 7.53
CA GLY A 128 9.01 -2.21 6.10
C GLY A 128 8.06 -2.92 5.13
N VAL A 129 7.68 -2.14 4.12
CA VAL A 129 7.50 -2.63 2.76
C VAL A 129 8.79 -2.23 2.03
N PHE A 130 9.65 -3.20 1.72
CA PHE A 130 10.90 -2.92 1.01
C PHE A 130 10.76 -3.34 -0.45
N PHE A 131 11.21 -2.45 -1.32
CA PHE A 131 11.40 -2.75 -2.73
C PHE A 131 12.90 -2.88 -2.97
N TYR A 132 13.33 -4.05 -3.42
CA TYR A 132 14.65 -4.22 -3.99
C TYR A 132 14.48 -4.35 -5.51
N GLN A 133 14.87 -3.31 -6.24
CA GLN A 133 15.10 -3.41 -7.68
C GLN A 133 16.58 -3.78 -7.85
N ALA A 134 16.83 -4.99 -8.34
CA ALA A 134 18.16 -5.43 -8.77
C ALA A 134 18.45 -4.91 -10.17
#